data_AF-A0A527VQ28-F1
#
_entry.id   AF-A0A527VQ28-F1
#
_cell.length_a   1.000
_cell.length_b   1.000
_cell.length_c   1.000
_cell.angle_alpha   90.00
_cell.angle_beta   90.00
_cell.angle_gamma   90.00
#
_symmetry.space_group_name_H-M   'P 1'
#
loop_
_entity.id
_entity.type
_entity.pdbx_description
1 polymer ?
#
loop_
_entity_poly.entity_id
_entity_poly.type
_entity_poly.pdbx_seq_one_letter_code
_entity_poly.pdbx_strand_id
1 'polypeptide(L)'
;QHVCGIGVTLFCSGLAYFLYRLIFGQQSVPPSIDGFKTAPIPLLSDIPILGPAVFNQFALVYLAIIAVPLAAFVLYRTPWGLSVRMVGENPRAADSAGVSVIATRFQAVILGGAL
;
A
#
# COMPACT_ATOMS: atom_id res chain seq x y z
N GLN A 1 15.25 -11.25 -19.35
CA GLN A 1 14.56 -10.34 -18.41
C GLN A 1 13.23 -10.89 -17.89
N HIS A 2 12.42 -11.61 -18.70
CA HIS A 2 11.15 -12.20 -18.25
C HIS A 2 11.28 -13.32 -17.19
N VAL A 3 12.34 -14.14 -17.26
CA VAL A 3 12.52 -15.30 -16.37
C VAL A 3 12.72 -14.90 -14.91
N CYS A 4 13.50 -13.84 -14.64
CA CYS A 4 13.72 -13.35 -13.28
C CYS A 4 12.42 -12.81 -12.66
N GLY A 5 11.58 -12.12 -13.44
CA GLY A 5 10.29 -11.61 -12.96
C GLY A 5 9.33 -12.73 -12.56
N ILE A 6 9.17 -13.75 -13.42
CA ILE A 6 8.34 -14.92 -13.12
C ILE A 6 8.85 -15.65 -11.87
N GLY A 7 10.18 -15.82 -11.75
CA GLY A 7 10.80 -16.43 -10.58
C GLY A 7 10.48 -15.70 -9.28
N VAL A 8 10.56 -14.36 -9.26
CA VAL A 8 10.20 -13.55 -8.09
C VAL A 8 8.71 -13.68 -7.75
N THR A 9 7.81 -13.63 -8.74
CA THR A 9 6.37 -13.78 -8.51
C THR A 9 6.01 -15.13 -7.92
N LEU A 10 6.61 -16.21 -8.44
CA LEU A 10 6.41 -17.57 -7.92
C LEU A 10 6.97 -17.71 -6.49
N PHE A 11 8.15 -17.16 -6.23
CA PHE A 11 8.74 -17.15 -4.90
C PHE A 11 7.87 -16.40 -3.88
N CYS A 12 7.42 -15.18 -4.20
CA CYS A 12 6.54 -14.40 -3.33
C CYS A 12 5.20 -15.11 -3.07
N SER A 13 4.59 -15.69 -4.11
CA SER A 13 3.33 -16.44 -3.98
C SER A 13 3.49 -17.68 -3.10
N GLY A 14 4.57 -18.45 -3.32
CA GLY A 14 4.89 -19.63 -2.51
C GLY A 14 5.18 -19.27 -1.05
N LEU A 15 5.93 -18.19 -0.82
CA LEU A 15 6.22 -17.68 0.52
C LEU A 15 4.95 -17.22 1.24
N ALA A 16 4.06 -16.50 0.56
CA ALA A 16 2.77 -16.07 1.12
C ALA A 16 1.93 -17.28 1.56
N TYR A 17 1.86 -18.32 0.72
CA TYR A 17 1.11 -19.54 1.05
C TYR A 17 1.77 -20.33 2.19
N PHE A 18 3.10 -20.40 2.21
CA PHE A 18 3.85 -21.04 3.29
C PHE A 18 3.60 -20.34 4.64
N LEU A 19 3.68 -19.00 4.68
CA LEU A 19 3.40 -18.21 5.87
C LEU A 19 1.96 -18.38 6.33
N TYR A 20 1.00 -18.35 5.40
CA TYR A 20 -0.40 -18.59 5.71
C TYR A 20 -0.60 -19.96 6.39
N ARG A 21 -0.01 -21.02 5.83
CA ARG A 21 -0.08 -22.37 6.40
C ARG A 21 0.65 -22.49 7.74
N LEU A 22 1.73 -21.72 7.96
CA LEU A 22 2.49 -21.71 9.21
C LEU A 22 1.72 -21.00 10.35
N ILE A 23 1.03 -19.90 10.04
CA ILE A 23 0.28 -19.11 11.04
C ILE A 23 -1.07 -19.74 11.36
N PHE A 24 -1.83 -20.16 10.34
CA PHE A 24 -3.22 -20.62 10.48
C PHE A 24 -3.38 -22.15 10.46
N GLY A 25 -2.33 -22.90 10.12
CA GLY A 25 -2.38 -24.35 9.96
C GLY A 25 -3.10 -24.80 8.69
N GLN A 26 -3.14 -26.12 8.44
CA GLN A 26 -4.04 -26.70 7.42
C GLN A 26 -5.41 -26.94 8.04
N GLN A 27 -6.25 -25.92 8.05
CA GLN A 27 -7.65 -26.07 8.44
C GLN A 27 -8.45 -26.55 7.23
N SER A 28 -8.97 -27.79 7.27
CA SER A 28 -9.82 -28.41 6.24
C SER A 28 -11.22 -27.81 6.15
N VAL A 29 -11.58 -26.97 7.12
CA VAL A 29 -12.79 -26.16 7.15
C VAL A 29 -12.31 -24.71 7.12
N PRO A 30 -12.72 -23.87 6.15
CA PRO A 30 -12.37 -22.46 6.20
C PRO A 30 -12.83 -21.92 7.56
N PRO A 31 -11.93 -21.44 8.43
CA PRO A 31 -12.36 -20.82 9.66
C PRO A 31 -13.34 -19.71 9.27
N SER A 32 -14.48 -19.64 9.96
CA SER A 32 -15.39 -18.51 9.80
C SER A 32 -14.64 -17.30 10.33
N ILE A 33 -13.88 -16.67 9.46
CA ILE A 33 -13.29 -15.37 9.70
C ILE A 33 -14.52 -14.49 9.87
N ASP A 34 -14.77 -14.05 11.10
CA ASP A 34 -15.68 -12.95 11.35
C ASP A 34 -15.24 -11.85 10.38
N GLY A 35 -16.02 -11.64 9.31
CA GLY A 35 -15.68 -10.68 8.26
C GLY A 35 -15.39 -9.34 8.92
N PHE A 36 -14.43 -8.59 8.39
CA PHE A 36 -14.00 -7.31 8.96
C PHE A 36 -15.19 -6.57 9.54
N LYS A 37 -15.28 -6.45 10.87
CA LYS A 37 -16.44 -5.80 11.46
C LYS A 37 -16.35 -4.33 11.09
N THR A 38 -17.42 -3.80 10.51
CA THR A 38 -17.51 -2.37 10.24
C THR A 38 -17.33 -1.64 11.57
N ALA A 39 -16.47 -0.61 11.56
CA ALA A 39 -16.28 0.27 12.70
C ALA A 39 -17.12 1.53 12.43
N PRO A 40 -18.44 1.50 12.70
CA PRO A 40 -19.26 2.69 12.51
C PRO A 40 -18.80 3.74 13.53
N ILE A 41 -18.46 4.92 13.05
CA ILE A 41 -18.18 6.07 13.92
C ILE A 41 -19.54 6.53 14.47
N PRO A 42 -19.80 6.42 15.79
CA PRO A 42 -21.11 6.70 16.35
C PRO A 42 -21.29 8.22 16.42
N LEU A 43 -22.01 8.80 15.45
CA LEU A 43 -22.64 10.14 15.46
C LEU A 43 -23.02 10.63 14.03
N LEU A 44 -22.40 10.10 12.96
CA LEU A 44 -22.63 10.54 11.56
C LEU A 44 -23.38 9.51 10.70
N SER A 45 -23.70 8.34 11.26
CA SER A 45 -24.34 7.20 10.59
C SER A 45 -25.80 7.45 10.16
N ASP A 46 -26.48 8.39 10.83
CA ASP A 46 -27.93 8.60 10.70
C ASP A 46 -28.31 9.62 9.61
N ILE A 47 -27.34 10.16 8.86
CA ILE A 47 -27.63 11.07 7.75
C ILE A 47 -28.04 10.22 6.53
N PRO A 48 -29.30 10.32 6.05
CA PRO A 48 -29.76 9.50 4.93
C PRO A 48 -28.95 9.85 3.68
N ILE A 49 -28.53 8.81 2.95
CA ILE A 49 -27.76 8.84 1.69
C ILE A 49 -26.22 8.92 1.87
N LEU A 50 -25.68 9.79 2.73
CA LEU A 50 -24.22 9.94 2.92
C LEU A 50 -23.63 9.08 4.06
N GLY A 51 -24.43 8.78 5.08
CA GLY A 51 -24.05 7.97 6.24
C GLY A 51 -23.55 6.56 5.90
N PRO A 52 -24.32 5.73 5.15
CA PRO A 52 -23.92 4.35 4.85
C PRO A 52 -22.77 4.26 3.85
N ALA A 53 -22.67 5.21 2.93
CA ALA A 53 -21.66 5.18 1.87
C ALA A 53 -20.24 5.45 2.39
N VAL A 54 -20.10 6.35 3.36
CA VAL A 54 -18.78 6.79 3.88
C VAL A 54 -18.52 6.30 5.30
N PHE A 55 -19.54 6.16 6.15
CA PHE A 55 -19.37 5.93 7.59
C PHE A 55 -19.65 4.51 8.07
N ASN A 56 -20.10 3.61 7.19
CA ASN A 56 -20.23 2.18 7.45
C ASN A 56 -19.22 1.37 6.62
N GLN A 57 -17.94 1.73 6.74
CA GLN A 57 -16.85 1.08 6.01
C GLN A 57 -15.87 0.38 6.96
N PHE A 58 -15.15 -0.62 6.43
CA PHE A 58 -14.11 -1.31 7.17
C PHE A 58 -12.97 -0.35 7.54
N ALA A 59 -12.26 -0.63 8.64
CA ALA A 59 -11.08 0.15 9.05
C ALA A 59 -10.07 0.35 7.91
N LEU A 60 -9.95 -0.65 7.01
CA LEU A 60 -9.07 -0.59 5.84
C LEU A 60 -9.45 0.50 4.84
N VAL A 61 -10.76 0.77 4.66
CA VAL A 61 -11.25 1.81 3.75
C VAL A 61 -10.92 3.20 4.28
N TYR A 62 -11.08 3.41 5.59
CA TYR A 62 -10.65 4.66 6.21
C TYR A 62 -9.14 4.87 6.09
N LEU A 63 -8.35 3.81 6.26
CA LEU A 63 -6.91 3.85 6.05
C LEU A 63 -6.58 4.25 4.60
N ALA A 64 -7.22 3.63 3.61
CA ALA A 64 -7.03 3.99 2.20
C ALA A 64 -7.40 5.45 1.90
N ILE A 65 -8.51 5.94 2.46
CA ILE A 65 -8.94 7.34 2.30
C ILE A 65 -7.91 8.30 2.91
N ILE A 66 -7.30 7.96 4.05
CA ILE A 66 -6.24 8.77 4.68
C ILE A 66 -4.91 8.63 3.94
N ALA A 67 -4.63 7.46 3.36
CA ALA A 67 -3.39 7.19 2.64
C ALA A 67 -3.24 8.08 1.40
N VAL A 68 -4.33 8.42 0.71
CA VAL A 68 -4.33 9.32 -0.46
C VAL A 68 -3.80 10.74 -0.14
N PRO A 69 -4.40 11.51 0.77
CA PRO A 69 -3.89 12.84 1.13
C PRO A 69 -2.53 12.75 1.82
N LEU A 70 -2.22 11.67 2.55
CA LEU A 70 -0.91 11.46 3.14
C LEU A 70 0.17 11.25 2.07
N ALA A 71 -0.10 10.43 1.06
CA ALA A 71 0.80 10.24 -0.08
C ALA A 71 1.00 11.55 -0.86
N ALA A 72 -0.08 12.31 -1.08
CA ALA A 72 0.03 13.64 -1.68
C ALA A 72 0.90 14.57 -0.82
N PHE A 73 0.65 14.66 0.49
CA PHE A 73 1.46 15.47 1.38
C PHE A 73 2.94 15.06 1.35
N VAL A 74 3.24 13.76 1.47
CA VAL A 74 4.61 13.25 1.39
C VAL A 74 5.26 13.62 0.06
N LEU A 75 4.55 13.45 -1.06
CA LEU A 75 5.12 13.71 -2.38
C LEU A 75 5.33 15.21 -2.68
N TYR A 76 4.45 16.10 -2.18
CA TYR A 76 4.47 17.54 -2.48
C TYR A 76 5.17 18.39 -1.42
N ARG A 77 5.22 17.95 -0.16
CA ARG A 77 5.72 18.76 0.98
C ARG A 77 6.99 18.22 1.63
N THR A 78 7.47 17.02 1.30
CA THR A 78 8.69 16.46 1.91
C THR A 78 9.90 16.49 0.97
N PRO A 79 11.14 16.59 1.52
CA PRO A 79 12.36 16.56 0.70
C PRO A 79 12.54 15.24 -0.05
N TRP A 80 12.06 14.12 0.51
CA TRP A 80 12.06 12.83 -0.17
C TRP A 80 11.16 12.85 -1.42
N GLY A 81 9.96 13.45 -1.33
CA GLY A 81 9.07 13.63 -2.47
C GLY A 81 9.66 14.50 -3.59
N LEU A 82 10.42 15.53 -3.22
CA LEU A 82 11.18 16.35 -4.18
C LEU A 82 12.22 15.50 -4.92
N SER A 83 12.99 14.69 -4.20
CA SER A 83 13.98 13.78 -4.78
C SER A 83 13.36 12.79 -5.76
N VAL A 84 12.21 12.19 -5.42
CA VAL A 84 11.47 11.28 -6.32
C VAL A 84 11.09 11.98 -7.63
N ARG A 85 10.62 13.23 -7.57
CA ARG A 85 10.24 14.00 -8.77
C ARG A 85 11.44 14.42 -9.59
N MET A 86 12.52 14.87 -8.96
CA MET A 86 13.76 15.25 -9.65
C MET A 86 14.34 14.06 -10.42
N VAL A 87 14.32 12.87 -9.81
CA VAL A 87 14.74 11.62 -10.46
C VAL A 87 13.84 11.25 -11.65
N GLY A 88 12.54 11.57 -11.59
CA GLY A 88 11.58 11.36 -12.67
C GLY A 88 11.76 12.31 -13.85
N GLU A 89 12.06 13.58 -13.59
CA GLU A 89 12.31 14.61 -14.62
C GLU A 89 13.67 14.44 -15.29
N ASN A 90 14.76 14.46 -14.52
CA ASN A 90 16.10 14.30 -15.07
C ASN A 90 17.02 13.52 -14.11
N PRO A 91 17.19 12.21 -14.34
CA PRO A 91 18.01 11.37 -13.45
C PRO A 91 19.48 11.77 -13.46
N ARG A 92 20.01 12.33 -14.56
CA ARG A 92 21.43 12.75 -14.62
C ARG A 92 21.66 14.00 -13.77
N ALA A 93 20.70 14.92 -13.75
CA ALA A 93 20.75 16.10 -12.89
C ALA A 93 20.63 15.71 -11.41
N ALA A 94 19.73 14.78 -11.08
CA ALA A 94 19.57 14.28 -9.72
C ALA A 94 20.86 13.63 -9.16
N ASP A 95 21.54 12.83 -9.99
CA ASP A 95 22.80 12.18 -9.61
C ASP A 95 23.92 13.21 -9.39
N SER A 96 24.00 14.25 -10.23
CA SER A 96 24.96 15.34 -10.05
C SER A 96 24.70 16.19 -8.78
N ALA A 97 23.47 16.22 -8.29
CA ALA A 97 23.09 16.87 -7.03
C ALA A 97 23.33 15.99 -5.79
N GLY A 98 23.91 14.79 -5.96
CA GLY A 98 24.20 13.85 -4.86
C GLY A 98 23.02 12.97 -4.44
N VAL A 99 21.92 12.95 -5.20
CA VAL A 99 20.76 12.10 -4.92
C VAL A 99 20.95 10.75 -5.62
N SER A 100 20.94 9.66 -4.85
CA SER A 100 21.04 8.32 -5.42
C SER A 100 19.78 7.93 -6.20
N VAL A 101 19.88 7.97 -7.53
CA VAL A 101 18.79 7.64 -8.47
C VAL A 101 18.27 6.23 -8.27
N ILE A 102 19.17 5.26 -8.12
CA ILE A 102 18.83 3.83 -8.00
C ILE A 102 18.04 3.58 -6.71
N ALA A 103 18.51 4.08 -5.57
CA ALA A 103 17.85 3.87 -4.28
C ALA A 103 16.47 4.56 -4.26
N THR A 104 16.39 5.79 -4.78
CA THR A 104 15.13 6.55 -4.86
C THR A 104 14.09 5.82 -5.72
N ARG A 105 14.50 5.23 -6.85
CA ARG A 105 13.63 4.41 -7.71
C ARG A 105 13.15 3.14 -7.01
N PHE A 106 14.05 2.42 -6.34
CA PHE A 106 13.67 1.21 -5.61
C PHE A 106 12.70 1.53 -4.47
N GLN A 107 12.94 2.58 -3.70
CA GLN A 107 12.04 3.02 -2.63
C GLN A 107 10.67 3.40 -3.18
N ALA A 108 10.62 4.15 -4.29
CA ALA A 108 9.36 4.52 -4.93
C ALA A 108 8.56 3.29 -5.40
N VAL A 109 9.22 2.28 -5.98
CA VAL A 109 8.57 1.03 -6.42
C VAL A 109 8.08 0.21 -5.22
N ILE A 110 8.88 0.06 -4.17
CA ILE A 110 8.49 -0.68 -2.97
C ILE A 110 7.30 -0.02 -2.27
N LEU A 111 7.35 1.30 -2.08
CA LEU A 111 6.26 2.05 -1.45
C LEU A 111 5.00 2.06 -2.32
N GLY A 112 5.14 2.19 -3.64
CA GLY A 112 4.02 2.13 -4.57
C GLY A 112 3.38 0.74 -4.66
N GLY A 113 4.15 -0.33 -4.48
CA GLY A 113 3.62 -1.70 -4.43
C GLY A 113 3.03 -2.09 -3.07
N ALA A 114 3.39 -1.38 -1.99
CA ALA A 114 2.87 -1.62 -0.65
C ALA A 114 1.55 -0.88 -0.35
N LEU A 115 1.25 0.17 -1.13
CA LEU A 115 0.02 0.97 -1.04
C LEU A 115 -1.11 0.33 -1.85
#